data_AF-A0A3D8YC99-F1
#
_entry.id   AF-A0A3D8YC99-F1
#
_cell.length_a   1.000
_cell.length_b   1.000
_cell.length_c   1.000
_cell.angle_alpha   90.00
_cell.angle_beta   90.00
_cell.angle_gamma   90.00
#
_symmetry.space_group_name_H-M   'P 1'
#
loop_
_entity.id
_entity.type
_entity.pdbx_description
1 polymer ?
#
loop_
_entity_poly.entity_id
_entity_poly.type
_entity_poly.pdbx_seq_one_letter_code
_entity_poly.pdbx_strand_id
1 'polypeptide(L)'
;MEANGTSSLQNKGFRQEKREFWQWPVLLAIVVLIAFNIYQDYKTELQTKETGTLIEVPVIQKIRSSGSRGSKSKIGIMHGHVPIYVVAKSKAWFRSATVGSTIKVIYSSRYHTYLDPNKKKFDVEISFIAFFSFVGLMILWRWIWLGLYIWYWK
;
A
#
# COMPACT_ATOMS: atom_id res chain seq x y z
N MET A 1 -6.28 48.92 -34.66
CA MET A 1 -6.38 47.46 -34.83
C MET A 1 -5.20 46.83 -34.11
N GLU A 2 -5.52 45.84 -33.26
CA GLU A 2 -4.66 44.74 -32.79
C GLU A 2 -3.31 45.03 -32.11
N ALA A 3 -3.34 45.12 -30.78
CA ALA A 3 -2.19 44.77 -29.92
C ALA A 3 -2.68 44.45 -28.49
N ASN A 4 -3.51 43.42 -28.30
CA ASN A 4 -3.99 43.03 -26.95
C ASN A 4 -4.16 41.51 -26.75
N GLY A 5 -3.59 40.67 -27.61
CA GLY A 5 -3.77 39.21 -27.55
C GLY A 5 -2.72 38.43 -26.76
N THR A 6 -1.50 38.95 -26.62
CA THR A 6 -0.34 38.17 -26.17
C THR A 6 -0.16 38.09 -24.65
N SER A 7 -0.65 39.09 -23.89
CA SER A 7 -0.47 39.15 -22.43
C SER A 7 -1.29 38.11 -21.65
N SER A 8 -2.44 37.68 -22.17
CA SER A 8 -3.34 36.73 -21.48
C SER A 8 -2.88 35.27 -21.57
N LEU A 9 -2.18 34.90 -22.66
CA LEU A 9 -1.62 33.56 -22.86
C LEU A 9 -0.35 33.35 -22.02
N GLN A 10 0.51 34.37 -21.92
CA GLN A 10 1.73 34.33 -21.13
C GLN A 10 1.45 34.21 -19.61
N ASN A 11 0.39 34.88 -19.13
CA ASN A 11 -0.02 34.86 -17.72
C ASN A 11 -0.67 33.52 -17.31
N LYS A 12 -1.32 32.81 -18.24
CA LYS A 12 -1.87 31.47 -18.01
C LYS A 12 -0.75 30.42 -17.87
N GLY A 13 0.25 30.45 -18.74
CA GLY A 13 1.43 29.57 -18.65
C GLY A 13 2.18 29.73 -17.33
N PHE A 14 2.42 30.98 -16.90
CA PHE A 14 3.14 31.27 -15.65
C PHE A 14 2.37 30.85 -14.38
N ARG A 15 1.03 30.90 -14.41
CA ARG A 15 0.18 30.37 -13.32
C ARG A 15 0.18 28.84 -13.28
N GLN A 16 0.30 28.18 -14.44
CA GLN A 16 0.32 26.73 -14.55
C GLN A 16 1.64 26.16 -14.02
N GLU A 17 2.77 26.74 -14.41
CA GLU A 17 4.10 26.35 -13.90
C GLU A 17 4.22 26.52 -12.39
N LYS A 18 3.71 27.63 -11.83
CA LYS A 18 3.67 27.81 -10.37
C LYS A 18 2.81 26.76 -9.67
N ARG A 19 1.66 26.36 -10.25
CA ARG A 19 0.84 25.28 -9.69
C ARG A 19 1.57 23.94 -9.71
N GLU A 20 2.22 23.59 -10.82
CA GLU A 20 2.99 22.34 -10.94
C GLU A 20 4.20 22.31 -10.00
N PHE A 21 4.83 23.47 -9.77
CA PHE A 21 5.92 23.61 -8.82
C PHE A 21 5.49 23.38 -7.36
N TRP A 22 4.32 23.90 -6.96
CA TRP A 22 3.77 23.69 -5.61
C TRP A 22 3.10 22.33 -5.41
N GLN A 23 2.64 21.67 -6.48
CA GLN A 23 2.07 20.33 -6.42
C GLN A 23 3.11 19.25 -6.12
N TRP A 24 4.36 19.43 -6.54
CA TRP A 24 5.42 18.44 -6.36
C TRP A 24 5.78 18.14 -4.89
N PRO A 25 6.00 19.15 -4.04
CA PRO A 25 6.22 18.93 -2.60
C PRO A 25 5.05 18.23 -1.93
N VAL A 26 3.81 18.56 -2.33
CA VAL A 26 2.59 17.93 -1.81
C VAL A 26 2.52 16.46 -2.24
N LEU A 27 2.83 16.17 -3.51
CA LEU A 27 2.83 14.81 -4.05
C LEU A 27 3.92 13.96 -3.40
N LEU A 28 5.13 14.51 -3.19
CA LEU A 28 6.19 13.89 -2.41
C LEU A 28 5.75 13.60 -0.97
N ALA A 29 5.11 14.55 -0.29
CA ALA A 29 4.62 14.36 1.08
C ALA A 29 3.59 13.22 1.15
N ILE A 30 2.65 13.15 0.20
CA ILE A 30 1.66 12.06 0.11
C ILE A 30 2.36 10.72 -0.12
N VAL A 31 3.33 10.66 -1.03
CA VAL A 31 4.11 9.44 -1.31
C VAL A 31 4.86 8.98 -0.05
N VAL A 32 5.51 9.90 0.69
CA VAL A 32 6.21 9.58 1.94
C VAL A 32 5.25 9.07 3.01
N LEU A 33 4.07 9.69 3.17
CA LEU A 33 3.05 9.23 4.12
C LEU A 33 2.53 7.84 3.78
N ILE A 34 2.27 7.56 2.50
CA ILE A 34 1.86 6.22 2.05
C ILE A 34 2.98 5.21 2.32
N ALA A 35 4.22 5.55 1.99
CA ALA A 35 5.39 4.69 2.25
C ALA A 35 5.55 4.38 3.74
N PHE A 36 5.40 5.39 4.60
CA PHE A 36 5.51 5.26 6.04
C PHE A 36 4.43 4.32 6.60
N ASN A 37 3.17 4.49 6.18
CA ASN A 37 2.09 3.60 6.62
C ASN A 37 2.32 2.16 6.16
N ILE A 38 2.73 1.94 4.91
CA ILE A 38 3.06 0.61 4.38
C ILE A 38 4.23 -0.01 5.16
N TYR A 39 5.24 0.79 5.52
CA TYR A 39 6.39 0.33 6.28
C TYR A 39 6.02 -0.06 7.72
N GLN A 40 5.17 0.72 8.39
CA GLN A 40 4.68 0.38 9.73
C GLN A 40 3.91 -0.94 9.71
N ASP A 41 2.97 -1.08 8.78
CA ASP A 41 2.22 -2.33 8.58
C ASP A 41 3.17 -3.52 8.34
N TYR A 42 4.19 -3.33 7.49
CA TYR A 42 5.21 -4.35 7.24
C TYR A 42 5.98 -4.72 8.51
N LYS A 43 6.44 -3.73 9.28
CA LYS A 43 7.22 -3.95 10.50
C LYS A 43 6.40 -4.69 11.56
N THR A 44 5.15 -4.30 11.77
CA THR A 44 4.24 -4.99 12.70
C THR A 44 3.98 -6.43 12.24
N GLU A 45 3.78 -6.65 10.94
CA GLU A 45 3.58 -7.99 10.39
C GLU A 45 4.82 -8.88 10.53
N LEU A 46 6.02 -8.34 10.30
CA LEU A 46 7.29 -9.04 10.49
C LEU A 46 7.49 -9.44 11.95
N GLN A 47 7.30 -8.49 12.87
CA GLN A 47 7.44 -8.74 14.31
C GLN A 47 6.39 -9.74 14.82
N THR A 48 5.17 -9.71 14.30
CA THR A 48 4.12 -10.67 14.63
C THR A 48 4.47 -12.07 14.15
N LYS A 49 5.20 -12.23 13.04
CA LYS A 49 5.68 -13.54 12.59
C LYS A 49 6.83 -14.08 13.44
N GLU A 50 7.69 -13.21 13.93
CA GLU A 50 8.85 -13.60 14.75
C GLU A 50 8.45 -13.93 16.19
N THR A 51 7.48 -13.20 16.74
CA THR A 51 7.05 -13.33 18.14
C THR A 51 5.73 -14.05 18.32
N GLY A 52 4.99 -14.28 17.22
CA GLY A 52 3.66 -14.86 17.26
C GLY A 52 3.67 -16.35 17.53
N THR A 53 2.67 -16.82 18.24
CA THR A 53 2.42 -18.24 18.48
C THR A 53 1.39 -18.76 17.50
N LEU A 54 1.53 -20.03 17.13
CA LEU A 54 0.55 -20.70 16.30
C LEU A 54 -0.61 -21.17 17.19
N ILE A 55 -1.81 -20.67 16.92
CA ILE A 55 -3.02 -21.04 17.65
C ILE A 55 -4.03 -21.70 16.72
N GLU A 56 -4.85 -22.60 17.28
CA GLU A 56 -5.98 -23.19 16.59
C GLU A 56 -7.26 -22.49 17.01
N VAL A 57 -7.99 -21.95 16.04
CA VAL A 57 -9.22 -21.18 16.27
C VAL A 57 -10.34 -21.70 15.39
N PRO A 58 -11.59 -21.76 15.89
CA PRO A 58 -12.73 -22.16 15.09
C PRO A 58 -13.08 -21.08 14.07
N VAL A 59 -13.44 -21.51 12.86
CA VAL A 59 -13.88 -20.67 11.75
C VAL A 59 -15.38 -20.48 11.85
N ILE A 60 -15.82 -19.22 11.92
CA ILE A 60 -17.24 -18.85 12.01
C ILE A 60 -17.79 -18.36 10.67
N GLN A 61 -16.94 -17.81 9.79
CA GLN A 61 -17.40 -17.25 8.53
C GLN A 61 -16.30 -17.27 7.46
N LYS A 62 -16.70 -17.30 6.19
CA LYS A 62 -15.83 -17.05 5.05
C LYS A 62 -16.41 -15.97 4.17
N ILE A 63 -15.61 -14.96 3.87
CA ILE A 63 -15.97 -13.87 2.98
C ILE A 63 -15.06 -13.96 1.76
N ARG A 64 -15.64 -14.30 0.61
CA ARG A 64 -14.92 -14.30 -0.66
C ARG A 64 -14.96 -12.89 -1.25
N SER A 65 -13.81 -12.40 -1.68
CA SER A 65 -13.76 -11.16 -2.47
C SER A 65 -14.43 -11.37 -3.84
N SER A 66 -15.28 -10.43 -4.26
CA SER A 66 -16.02 -10.48 -5.54
C SER A 66 -15.26 -9.86 -6.72
N GLY A 67 -13.96 -9.60 -6.60
CA GLY A 67 -13.13 -9.14 -7.73
C GLY A 67 -13.01 -7.62 -7.90
N SER A 68 -13.57 -6.82 -6.99
CA SER A 68 -13.25 -5.38 -6.95
C SER A 68 -11.78 -5.15 -6.58
N ARG A 69 -11.11 -4.23 -7.27
CA ARG A 69 -9.68 -3.91 -7.09
C ARG A 69 -9.41 -3.59 -5.62
N GLY A 70 -8.60 -4.43 -4.95
CA GLY A 70 -8.24 -4.28 -3.54
C GLY A 70 -9.09 -5.06 -2.53
N SER A 71 -10.19 -5.71 -2.95
CA SER A 71 -10.96 -6.58 -2.06
C SER A 71 -10.22 -7.91 -1.83
N LYS A 72 -9.83 -8.18 -0.58
CA LYS A 72 -9.15 -9.43 -0.18
C LYS A 72 -10.16 -10.39 0.46
N SER A 73 -10.01 -11.69 0.21
CA SER A 73 -10.82 -12.70 0.88
C SER A 73 -10.50 -12.72 2.38
N LYS A 74 -11.50 -12.94 3.23
CA LYS A 74 -11.35 -12.91 4.69
C LYS A 74 -11.95 -14.17 5.32
N ILE A 75 -11.32 -14.64 6.38
CA ILE A 75 -11.82 -15.73 7.22
C ILE A 75 -12.22 -15.11 8.56
N GLY A 76 -13.49 -15.25 8.93
CA GLY A 76 -13.98 -14.95 10.26
C GLY A 76 -13.60 -16.09 11.20
N ILE A 77 -12.84 -15.80 12.24
CA ILE A 77 -12.44 -16.72 13.31
C ILE A 77 -13.06 -16.25 14.63
N MET A 78 -13.26 -17.18 15.56
CA MET A 78 -13.58 -16.84 16.94
C MET A 78 -12.35 -17.04 17.82
N HIS A 79 -11.90 -15.98 18.49
CA HIS A 79 -10.87 -16.08 19.53
C HIS A 79 -11.52 -15.74 20.87
N GLY A 80 -11.75 -16.76 21.71
CA GLY A 80 -12.57 -16.61 22.91
C GLY A 80 -14.01 -16.25 22.55
N HIS A 81 -14.47 -15.06 22.96
CA HIS A 81 -15.81 -14.54 22.68
C HIS A 81 -15.84 -13.46 21.58
N VAL A 82 -14.71 -13.19 20.93
CA VAL A 82 -14.60 -12.09 19.97
C VAL A 82 -14.50 -12.63 18.53
N PRO A 83 -15.40 -12.22 17.61
CA PRO A 83 -15.27 -12.54 16.20
C PRO A 83 -14.24 -11.62 15.54
N ILE A 84 -13.26 -12.22 14.85
CA ILE A 84 -12.14 -11.50 14.24
C ILE A 84 -12.02 -11.90 12.78
N TYR A 85 -11.74 -10.95 11.89
CA TYR A 85 -11.60 -11.20 10.46
C TYR A 85 -10.15 -11.17 10.03
N VAL A 86 -9.62 -12.33 9.66
CA VAL A 86 -8.26 -12.46 9.16
C VAL A 86 -8.27 -12.42 7.64
N VAL A 87 -7.39 -11.60 7.07
CA VAL A 87 -7.23 -11.52 5.62
C VAL A 87 -6.52 -12.78 5.12
N ALA A 88 -7.19 -13.54 4.26
CA ALA A 88 -6.63 -14.71 3.63
C ALA A 88 -5.79 -14.30 2.42
N LYS A 89 -4.46 -14.32 2.61
CA LYS A 89 -3.50 -13.97 1.56
C LYS A 89 -3.18 -15.19 0.69
N SER A 90 -3.24 -16.40 1.25
CA SER A 90 -3.13 -17.65 0.49
C SER A 90 -4.50 -18.18 0.06
N LYS A 91 -4.67 -18.44 -1.25
CA LYS A 91 -5.87 -19.09 -1.80
C LYS A 91 -6.05 -20.51 -1.27
N ALA A 92 -4.95 -21.24 -1.05
CA ALA A 92 -4.99 -22.58 -0.47
C ALA A 92 -5.47 -22.54 0.97
N TRP A 93 -4.96 -21.60 1.77
CA TRP A 93 -5.39 -21.39 3.15
C TRP A 93 -6.86 -20.96 3.25
N PHE A 94 -7.31 -20.07 2.35
CA PHE A 94 -8.72 -19.71 2.26
C PHE A 94 -9.62 -20.89 1.92
N ARG A 95 -9.15 -21.82 1.08
CA ARG A 95 -9.89 -23.03 0.72
C ARG A 95 -9.96 -24.02 1.89
N SER A 96 -8.88 -24.17 2.65
CA SER A 96 -8.82 -25.09 3.80
C SER A 96 -9.63 -24.64 5.02
N ALA A 97 -9.90 -23.34 5.17
CA ALA A 97 -10.79 -22.85 6.21
C ALA A 97 -12.24 -23.26 5.90
N THR A 98 -12.85 -24.19 6.63
CA THR A 98 -14.27 -24.54 6.46
C THR A 98 -15.05 -24.00 7.65
N VAL A 99 -16.25 -23.44 7.45
CA VAL A 99 -17.05 -22.95 8.59
C VAL A 99 -17.37 -24.12 9.53
N GLY A 100 -17.13 -23.95 10.82
CA GLY A 100 -17.24 -24.99 11.83
C GLY A 100 -15.97 -25.84 12.03
N SER A 101 -14.94 -25.69 11.19
CA SER A 101 -13.64 -26.33 11.41
C SER A 101 -12.72 -25.45 12.25
N THR A 102 -11.68 -26.04 12.82
CA THR A 102 -10.55 -25.29 13.38
C THR A 102 -9.53 -24.97 12.28
N ILE A 103 -8.87 -23.82 12.40
CA ILE A 103 -7.77 -23.42 11.53
C ILE A 103 -6.62 -22.86 12.33
N LYS A 104 -5.40 -23.09 11.83
CA LYS A 104 -4.17 -22.53 12.38
C LYS A 104 -4.01 -21.08 11.93
N VAL A 105 -3.78 -20.20 12.90
CA VAL A 105 -3.54 -18.76 12.72
C VAL A 105 -2.34 -18.37 13.57
N ILE A 106 -1.50 -17.46 13.08
CA ILE A 106 -0.43 -16.86 13.89
C ILE A 106 -1.03 -15.70 14.67
N TYR A 107 -0.90 -15.73 15.99
CA TYR A 107 -1.36 -14.68 16.90
C TYR A 107 -0.19 -14.08 17.66
N SER A 108 -0.12 -12.75 17.73
CA SER A 108 0.77 -12.06 18.66
C SER A 108 -0.05 -11.33 19.70
N SER A 109 0.12 -11.71 20.97
CA SER A 109 -0.52 -11.06 22.12
C SER A 109 -0.07 -9.61 22.29
N ARG A 110 1.17 -9.28 21.87
CA ARG A 110 1.74 -7.95 22.00
C ARG A 110 1.12 -6.92 21.05
N TYR A 111 0.72 -7.35 19.86
CA TYR A 111 0.19 -6.48 18.81
C TYR A 111 -1.29 -6.73 18.50
N HIS A 112 -1.90 -7.73 19.13
CA HIS A 112 -3.28 -8.18 18.88
C HIS A 112 -3.58 -8.45 17.40
N THR A 113 -2.59 -8.93 16.66
CA THR A 113 -2.66 -9.15 15.21
C THR A 113 -2.78 -10.64 14.90
N TYR A 114 -3.61 -10.95 13.90
CA TYR A 114 -3.86 -12.31 13.41
C TYR A 114 -3.39 -12.43 11.97
N LEU A 115 -2.56 -13.44 11.69
CA LEU A 115 -1.95 -13.62 10.38
C LEU A 115 -2.14 -15.03 9.82
N ASP A 116 -2.21 -15.08 8.50
CA ASP A 116 -2.14 -16.30 7.70
C ASP A 116 -0.75 -16.97 7.91
N PRO A 117 -0.69 -18.22 8.43
CA PRO A 117 0.56 -18.91 8.69
C PRO A 117 1.33 -19.23 7.40
N ASN A 118 0.63 -19.36 6.27
CA ASN A 118 1.22 -19.71 4.98
C ASN A 118 1.61 -18.49 4.15
N LYS A 119 1.54 -17.29 4.73
CA LYS A 119 1.91 -16.08 4.01
C LYS A 119 3.42 -16.10 3.72
N LYS A 120 3.79 -16.20 2.45
CA LYS A 120 5.18 -16.02 1.98
C LYS A 120 5.68 -14.61 2.35
N LYS A 121 6.93 -14.50 2.83
CA LYS A 121 7.57 -13.22 3.19
C LYS A 121 7.69 -12.27 1.99
N PHE A 122 7.83 -12.85 0.79
CA PHE A 122 8.22 -12.15 -0.44
C PHE A 122 7.25 -11.08 -0.97
N ASP A 123 5.93 -11.19 -0.79
CA ASP A 123 4.98 -10.26 -1.44
C ASP A 123 5.14 -8.80 -0.98
N VAL A 124 5.52 -8.58 0.28
CA VAL A 124 5.63 -7.20 0.83
C VAL A 124 6.98 -6.59 0.53
N GLU A 125 8.06 -7.36 0.59
CA GLU A 125 9.41 -6.91 0.21
C GLU A 125 9.45 -6.51 -1.27
N ILE A 126 8.84 -7.31 -2.16
CA ILE A 126 8.74 -6.98 -3.59
C ILE A 126 7.91 -5.72 -3.79
N SER A 127 6.77 -5.59 -3.10
CA SER A 127 5.92 -4.39 -3.19
C SER A 127 6.65 -3.13 -2.69
N PHE A 128 7.45 -3.27 -1.64
CA PHE A 128 8.26 -2.19 -1.07
C PHE A 128 9.39 -1.79 -2.01
N ILE A 129 10.15 -2.75 -2.54
CA ILE A 129 11.21 -2.49 -3.53
C ILE A 129 10.60 -1.84 -4.78
N ALA A 130 9.51 -2.39 -5.33
CA ALA A 130 8.83 -1.83 -6.49
C ALA A 130 8.36 -0.40 -6.25
N PHE A 131 7.84 -0.09 -5.06
CA PHE A 131 7.46 1.25 -4.67
C PHE A 131 8.67 2.19 -4.63
N PHE A 132 9.77 1.81 -3.98
CA PHE A 132 10.98 2.63 -3.94
C PHE A 132 11.62 2.83 -5.31
N SER A 133 11.65 1.79 -6.16
CA SER A 133 12.09 1.89 -7.54
C SER A 133 11.23 2.86 -8.34
N PHE A 134 9.89 2.81 -8.18
CA PHE A 134 8.98 3.73 -8.85
C PHE A 134 9.21 5.18 -8.40
N VAL A 135 9.34 5.43 -7.10
CA VAL A 135 9.64 6.77 -6.56
C VAL A 135 11.00 7.27 -7.05
N GLY A 136 12.03 6.41 -7.04
CA GLY A 136 13.35 6.73 -7.57
C GLY A 136 13.32 7.11 -9.05
N LEU A 137 12.58 6.36 -9.88
CA LEU A 137 12.37 6.68 -11.29
C LEU A 137 11.66 8.01 -11.50
N MET A 138 10.62 8.33 -10.70
CA MET A 138 9.93 9.62 -10.78
C MET A 138 10.87 10.79 -10.45
N ILE A 139 11.73 10.64 -9.44
CA ILE A 139 12.72 11.65 -9.07
C ILE A 139 13.75 11.82 -10.19
N LEU A 140 14.34 10.73 -10.69
CA LEU A 140 15.29 10.73 -11.80
C LEU A 140 14.71 11.39 -13.05
N TRP A 141 13.50 11.00 -13.44
CA TRP A 141 12.78 11.60 -14.56
C TRP A 141 12.65 13.12 -14.41
N ARG A 142 12.33 13.59 -13.20
CA ARG A 142 12.19 15.02 -12.91
C ARG A 142 13.52 15.77 -13.05
N TRP A 143 14.61 15.20 -12.57
CA TRP A 143 15.95 15.78 -12.72
C TRP A 143 16.42 15.82 -14.18
N ILE A 144 16.12 14.78 -14.97
CA ILE A 144 16.39 14.76 -16.41
C ILE A 144 15.63 15.91 -17.11
N TRP A 145 14.35 16.09 -16.78
CA TRP A 145 13.54 17.19 -17.32
C TRP A 145 14.05 18.57 -16.94
N LEU A 146 14.47 18.76 -15.68
CA LEU A 146 15.09 20.00 -15.19
C LEU A 146 16.41 20.28 -15.93
N GLY A 147 17.24 19.26 -16.14
CA GLY A 147 18.49 19.38 -16.90
C GLY A 147 18.26 19.77 -18.36
N LEU A 148 17.30 19.12 -19.03
CA LEU A 148 16.91 19.47 -20.40
C LEU A 148 16.30 20.87 -20.50
N TYR A 149 15.49 21.28 -19.52
CA TYR A 149 14.91 22.62 -19.48
C TYR A 149 15.98 23.70 -19.35
N ILE A 150 16.96 23.50 -18.45
CA ILE A 150 18.10 24.42 -18.28
C ILE A 150 18.97 24.46 -19.55
N TRP A 151 19.17 23.32 -20.22
CA TRP A 151 19.90 23.27 -21.49
C TRP A 151 19.14 24.05 -22.58
N TYR A 152 17.85 23.77 -22.78
CA TYR A 152 17.07 24.35 -23.89
C TYR A 152 16.91 25.87 -23.80
N TRP A 153 16.98 26.43 -22.59
CA TRP A 153 16.86 27.87 -22.34
C TRP A 153 18.19 28.60 -22.15
N LYS A 154 19.32 27.95 -22.44
CA LYS A 154 20.67 28.52 -22.40
C LYS A 154 21.31 28.48 -23.79
#